data_AF-A0A9E0EYD9-F1
#
_entry.id   AF-A0A9E0EYD9-F1
#
_cell.length_a   1.000
_cell.length_b   1.000
_cell.length_c   1.000
_cell.angle_alpha   90.00
_cell.angle_beta   90.00
_cell.angle_gamma   90.00
#
_symmetry.space_group_name_H-M   'P 1'
#
loop_
_entity.id
_entity.type
_entity.pdbx_description
1 polymer ?
#
loop_
_entity_poly.entity_id
_entity_poly.type
_entity_poly.pdbx_seq_one_letter_code
_entity_poly.pdbx_strand_id
1 'polypeptide(L)' 'MKIAVPTRHGHVDEHFGHCEFYTVYTIENGKVTAKETL' A
#
# COMPACT_ATOMS: atom_id res chain seq x y z
N MET A 1 -7.07 -6.36 -9.04
CA MET A 1 -6.99 -6.63 -7.58
C MET A 1 -6.39 -5.41 -6.90
N LYS A 2 -6.80 -5.05 -5.67
CA LYS A 2 -6.11 -4.02 -4.87
C LYS A 2 -5.37 -4.67 -3.70
N ILE A 3 -4.16 -4.19 -3.40
CA ILE A 3 -3.35 -4.63 -2.26
C ILE A 3 -3.03 -3.40 -1.42
N ALA A 4 -3.46 -3.39 -0.16
CA ALA A 4 -3.14 -2.33 0.79
C ALA A 4 -1.91 -2.73 1.62
N VAL A 5 -0.89 -1.87 1.62
CA VAL A 5 0.35 -2.06 2.38
C VAL A 5 0.42 -0.97 3.44
N PRO A 6 0.54 -1.32 4.74
CA PRO A 6 0.75 -0.32 5.79
C PRO A 6 2.11 0.34 5.54
N THR A 7 2.14 1.67 5.51
CA THR A 7 3.35 2.43 5.20
C THR A 7 3.52 3.65 6.11
N ARG A 8 4.77 4.00 6.38
CA ARG A 8 5.18 5.19 7.13
C ARG A 8 6.43 5.77 6.50
N HIS A 9 6.42 7.07 6.22
CA HIS A 9 7.51 7.76 5.50
C HIS A 9 7.97 7.04 4.20
N GLY A 10 7.03 6.41 3.48
CA GLY A 10 7.32 5.71 2.23
C GLY A 10 7.95 4.30 2.38
N HIS A 11 8.14 3.82 3.61
CA HIS A 11 8.56 2.45 3.91
C HIS A 11 7.39 1.61 4.40
N VAL A 12 7.50 0.27 4.30
CA VAL A 12 6.53 -0.65 4.91
C VAL A 12 6.58 -0.48 6.42
N ASP A 13 5.41 -0.28 7.03
CA ASP A 13 5.29 -0.14 8.49
C ASP A 13 5.29 -1.53 9.15
N GLU A 14 5.97 -1.65 10.28
CA GLU A 14 6.02 -2.86 11.09
C GLU A 14 4.72 -3.12 11.86
N HIS A 15 3.92 -2.07 12.10
CA HIS A 15 2.70 -2.16 12.89
C HIS A 15 1.45 -1.86 12.06
N PHE A 16 0.83 -2.93 11.54
CA PHE A 16 -0.37 -2.85 10.70
C PHE A 16 -1.51 -2.00 11.31
N GLY A 17 -1.80 -2.16 12.61
CA GLY A 17 -2.94 -1.48 13.24
C GLY A 17 -2.74 0.02 13.53
N HIS A 18 -1.51 0.52 13.44
CA HIS A 18 -1.13 1.89 13.81
C HIS A 18 -0.27 2.55 12.73
N CYS A 19 -0.37 2.08 11.48
CA CYS A 19 0.35 2.70 10.38
C CYS A 19 -0.19 4.10 10.09
N GLU A 20 0.69 4.98 9.62
CA GLU A 20 0.33 6.36 9.28
C GLU A 20 -0.55 6.42 8.02
N PHE A 21 -0.24 5.57 7.03
CA PHE A 21 -0.97 5.47 5.77
C PHE A 21 -1.07 4.03 5.29
N TYR A 22 -2.05 3.77 4.43
CA TYR A 22 -2.03 2.62 3.55
C TYR A 22 -1.63 3.04 2.15
N THR A 23 -0.51 2.53 1.66
CA THR A 23 -0.21 2.59 0.23
C THR A 23 -0.98 1.47 -0.48
N VAL A 24 -1.94 1.83 -1.32
CA VAL A 24 -2.76 0.89 -2.07
C VAL A 24 -2.25 0.77 -3.50
N TYR A 25 -1.98 -0.46 -3.90
CA TYR A 25 -1.54 -0.81 -5.26
C TYR A 25 -2.69 -1.48 -6.02
N THR A 26 -2.94 -1.00 -7.25
CA THR A 26 -3.82 -1.70 -8.19
C THR A 26 -2.99 -2.64 -9.05
N ILE A 27 -3.39 -3.91 -9.08
CA ILE A 27 -2.77 -4.99 -9.84
C ILE A 27 -3.69 -5.45 -10.96
N GLU A 28 -3.18 -5.41 -12.19
CA GLU A 28 -3.83 -5.91 -13.40
C GLU A 28 -2.83 -6.77 -14.19
N ASN A 29 -3.26 -7.97 -14.62
CA ASN A 29 -2.42 -8.91 -15.36
C ASN A 29 -1.05 -9.18 -14.72
N GLY A 30 -1.01 -9.27 -13.38
CA GLY A 30 0.22 -9.51 -12.60
C GLY A 30 1.17 -8.31 -12.51
N LYS A 31 0.75 -7.12 -12.96
CA LYS A 31 1.56 -5.89 -12.91
C LYS A 31 0.89 -4.81 -12.08
N VAL A 32 1.70 -3.97 -11.44
CA VAL A 32 1.22 -2.76 -10.78
C VAL A 32 0.86 -1.74 -11.86
N THR A 33 -0.38 -1.25 -11.84
CA THR A 33 -0.88 -0.25 -12.82
C THR A 33 -1.24 1.08 -12.18
N ALA A 34 -1.48 1.13 -10.87
CA ALA A 34 -1.69 2.36 -10.13
C ALA A 34 -1.22 2.25 -8.66
N LYS A 35 -0.96 3.41 -8.05
CA LYS A 35 -0.64 3.59 -6.62
C LYS A 35 -1.41 4.79 -6.08
N GLU A 36 -2.01 4.64 -4.90
CA GLU A 36 -2.64 5.72 -4.13
C GLU A 36 -2.28 5.58 -2.64
N THR A 37 -2.30 6.69 -1.90
CA THR A 37 -2.06 6.73 -0.45
C THR A 37 -3.37 7.08 0.23
N LEU A 38 -3.80 6.25 1.19
CA LEU A 38 -4.98 6.41 2.01
C LEU A 38 -4.61 6.66 3.47
#